data_AF-A0A9E4WF40-F1
#
_entry.id   AF-A0A9E4WF40-F1
#
_cell.length_a   1.000
_cell.length_b   1.000
_cell.length_c   1.000
_cell.angle_alpha   90.00
_cell.angle_beta   90.00
_cell.angle_gamma   90.00
#
_symmetry.space_group_name_H-M   'P 1'
#
loop_
_entity.id
_entity.type
_entity.pdbx_description
1 polymer ?
#
loop_
_entity_poly.entity_id
_entity_poly.type
_entity_poly.pdbx_seq_one_letter_code
_entity_poly.pdbx_strand_id
1 'polypeptide(L)'
;LFAGPEHVGRATTARRFAQALNCIGDGERPCGECRTCRLIGEDKHPDVEWVGVGGYCEESEHKDHSADGSRDIRICQIRRLQRVVSRTAVDARYRVIIVDPADALTNEAANAFLKTLEEPSPHVVLVLLSAREEVLRETVRSRCRRVAFFGVPRSQVEQALRERWGAEQAEAERLAGLASGRLGWAVAALQDERLLIERERTIDQIESVLGGGLSDRFTYAASLGARFPRDPATVRASLDVWSGWWRDVLVTAAGREELAAGAGRLDTLHSHASQYGVGGAVQALRAIADGRRHLEEHASPTLAMEAMVLNLPLGNRRGGA
;
A
#
# COMPACT_ATOMS: atom_id res chain seq x y z
N LEU A 1 0.53 7.27 14.47
CA LEU A 1 1.02 6.83 13.14
C LEU A 1 0.82 5.33 12.99
N PHE A 2 -0.05 4.93 12.08
CA PHE A 2 -0.28 3.55 11.68
C PHE A 2 0.56 3.25 10.45
N ALA A 3 1.64 2.49 10.64
CA ALA A 3 2.67 2.24 9.63
C ALA A 3 2.69 0.77 9.22
N GLY A 4 2.71 0.49 7.93
CA GLY A 4 2.78 -0.87 7.39
C GLY A 4 2.32 -0.93 5.93
N PRO A 5 2.42 -2.08 5.25
CA PRO A 5 2.10 -2.17 3.82
C PRO A 5 0.66 -1.73 3.47
N GLU A 6 0.39 -1.47 2.20
CA GLU A 6 -0.98 -1.28 1.73
C GLU A 6 -1.83 -2.55 1.96
N HIS A 7 -3.13 -2.36 2.16
CA HIS A 7 -4.11 -3.44 2.34
C HIS A 7 -3.94 -4.37 3.57
N VAL A 8 -3.06 -4.05 4.53
CA VAL A 8 -2.95 -4.81 5.80
C VAL A 8 -4.03 -4.45 6.84
N GLY A 9 -4.94 -3.51 6.52
CA GLY A 9 -6.06 -3.14 7.39
C GLY A 9 -5.89 -1.83 8.18
N ARG A 10 -4.88 -1.00 7.88
CA ARG A 10 -4.64 0.29 8.57
C ARG A 10 -5.87 1.22 8.55
N ALA A 11 -6.46 1.44 7.38
CA ALA A 11 -7.68 2.26 7.21
C ALA A 11 -8.86 1.68 7.98
N THR A 12 -9.09 0.36 7.89
CA THR A 12 -10.14 -0.34 8.63
C THR A 12 -9.96 -0.17 10.14
N THR A 13 -8.74 -0.33 10.65
CA THR A 13 -8.43 -0.15 12.08
C THR A 13 -8.58 1.31 12.49
N ALA A 14 -8.19 2.29 11.67
CA ALA A 14 -8.39 3.70 11.95
C ALA A 14 -9.88 4.05 12.10
N ARG A 15 -10.73 3.54 11.19
CA ARG A 15 -12.18 3.70 11.27
C ARG A 15 -12.74 3.05 12.55
N ARG A 16 -12.36 1.80 12.84
CA ARG A 16 -12.79 1.09 14.06
C ARG A 16 -12.32 1.78 15.33
N PHE A 17 -11.13 2.36 15.33
CA PHE A 17 -10.60 3.14 16.44
C PHE A 17 -11.40 4.42 16.67
N ALA A 18 -11.73 5.16 15.60
CA ALA A 18 -12.60 6.33 15.68
C ALA A 18 -14.00 5.95 16.20
N GLN A 19 -14.56 4.83 15.75
CA GLN A 19 -15.81 4.28 16.29
C GLN A 19 -15.68 3.97 17.78
N ALA A 20 -14.59 3.35 18.23
CA ALA A 20 -14.41 2.96 19.63
C ALA A 20 -14.34 4.18 20.56
N LEU A 21 -13.64 5.24 20.13
CA LEU A 21 -13.50 6.49 20.89
C LEU A 21 -14.83 7.22 21.10
N ASN A 22 -15.70 7.19 20.10
CA ASN A 22 -16.96 7.94 20.07
C ASN A 22 -18.20 7.07 20.27
N CYS A 23 -18.04 5.77 20.53
CA CYS A 23 -19.15 4.84 20.74
C CYS A 23 -19.98 5.26 21.96
N ILE A 24 -21.29 5.38 21.76
CA ILE A 24 -22.29 5.70 22.80
C ILE A 24 -23.08 4.47 23.25
N GLY A 25 -22.86 3.30 22.65
CA GLY A 25 -23.47 2.05 23.10
C GLY A 25 -22.84 1.53 24.39
N ASP A 26 -23.61 0.74 25.12
CA ASP A 26 -23.17 0.03 26.31
C ASP A 26 -22.34 -1.22 25.94
N GLY A 27 -21.41 -1.63 26.80
CA GLY A 27 -20.59 -2.84 26.61
C GLY A 27 -19.30 -2.61 25.80
N GLU A 28 -18.95 -3.60 24.96
CA GLU A 28 -17.70 -3.61 24.18
C GLU A 28 -17.71 -2.51 23.10
N ARG A 29 -16.60 -1.78 22.98
CA ARG A 29 -16.45 -0.66 22.05
C ARG A 29 -15.46 -1.01 20.94
N PRO A 30 -15.79 -0.78 19.65
CA PRO A 30 -17.04 -0.18 19.17
C PRO A 30 -18.20 -1.19 19.11
N CYS A 31 -19.41 -0.80 19.52
CA CYS A 31 -20.57 -1.69 19.47
C CYS A 31 -21.07 -1.95 18.04
N GLY A 32 -20.69 -1.12 17.07
CA GLY A 32 -21.06 -1.28 15.66
C GLY A 32 -22.48 -0.85 15.28
N GLU A 33 -23.41 -0.78 16.23
CA GLU A 33 -24.85 -0.59 15.96
C GLU A 33 -25.39 0.81 16.34
N CYS A 34 -24.76 1.47 17.31
CA CYS A 34 -25.21 2.80 17.75
C CYS A 34 -25.11 3.84 16.61
N ARG A 35 -25.90 4.93 16.72
CA ARG A 35 -25.93 6.00 15.70
C ARG A 35 -24.52 6.50 15.35
N THR A 36 -23.68 6.75 16.35
CA THR A 36 -22.30 7.22 16.15
C THR A 36 -21.45 6.19 15.41
N CYS A 37 -21.50 4.91 15.79
CA CYS A 37 -20.76 3.86 15.08
C CYS A 37 -21.19 3.72 13.62
N ARG A 38 -22.50 3.77 13.34
CA ARG A 38 -23.03 3.72 11.96
C ARG A 38 -22.58 4.92 11.13
N LEU A 39 -22.72 6.14 11.65
CA LEU A 39 -22.29 7.36 10.94
C LEU A 39 -20.79 7.36 10.64
N ILE A 40 -19.95 6.92 11.58
CA ILE A 40 -18.49 6.79 11.35
C ILE A 40 -18.21 5.64 10.35
N GLY A 41 -19.00 4.57 10.40
CA GLY A 41 -18.91 3.44 9.46
C GLY A 41 -19.15 3.85 8.01
N GLU A 42 -20.06 4.80 7.80
CA GLU A 42 -20.43 5.38 6.51
C GLU A 42 -19.62 6.64 6.13
N ASP A 43 -18.62 7.03 6.93
CA ASP A 43 -17.82 8.25 6.77
C ASP A 43 -18.67 9.55 6.72
N LYS A 44 -19.78 9.60 7.47
CA LYS A 44 -20.73 10.74 7.55
C LYS A 44 -20.74 11.47 8.89
N HIS A 45 -19.85 11.10 9.81
CA HIS A 45 -19.85 11.70 11.15
C HIS A 45 -19.15 13.08 11.15
N PRO A 46 -19.77 14.16 11.65
CA PRO A 46 -19.24 15.52 11.54
C PRO A 46 -17.92 15.75 12.31
N ASP A 47 -17.66 14.94 13.33
CA ASP A 47 -16.43 14.98 14.13
C ASP A 47 -15.38 13.92 13.73
N VAL A 48 -15.61 13.15 12.65
CA VAL A 48 -14.60 12.23 12.10
C VAL A 48 -14.35 12.57 10.65
N GLU A 49 -13.17 13.08 10.34
CA GLU A 49 -12.83 13.56 8.99
C GLU A 49 -11.64 12.80 8.42
N TRP A 50 -11.78 12.37 7.17
CA TRP A 50 -10.70 11.80 6.36
C TRP A 50 -10.08 12.88 5.49
N VAL A 51 -8.76 12.95 5.50
CA VAL A 51 -7.98 13.83 4.63
C VAL A 51 -7.07 12.97 3.77
N GLY A 52 -7.29 13.06 2.46
CA GLY A 52 -6.47 12.43 1.46
C GLY A 52 -5.98 13.40 0.41
N VAL A 53 -5.26 12.84 -0.55
CA VAL A 53 -4.78 13.50 -1.76
C VAL A 53 -5.95 14.18 -2.49
N GLY A 54 -5.72 15.41 -2.97
CA GLY A 54 -6.74 16.14 -3.72
C GLY A 54 -7.96 16.56 -2.89
N GLY A 55 -7.92 16.43 -1.56
CA GLY A 55 -9.05 16.80 -0.71
C GLY A 55 -9.38 18.30 -0.68
N TYR A 56 -10.49 18.62 -0.01
CA TYR A 56 -11.06 19.96 0.05
C TYR A 56 -10.16 20.99 0.73
N CYS A 57 -10.08 22.19 0.15
CA CYS A 57 -9.40 23.35 0.72
C CYS A 57 -10.29 24.61 0.70
N GLU A 58 -10.06 25.54 1.62
CA GLU A 58 -10.85 26.79 1.73
C GLU A 58 -10.08 28.05 1.29
N GLU A 59 -8.78 27.93 1.00
CA GLU A 59 -7.86 29.07 0.81
C GLU A 59 -7.53 29.38 -0.66
N SER A 60 -7.99 28.58 -1.62
CA SER A 60 -7.66 28.78 -3.05
C SER A 60 -8.90 29.02 -3.91
N GLU A 61 -8.72 29.58 -5.11
CA GLU A 61 -9.79 29.71 -6.13
C GLU A 61 -10.44 28.34 -6.46
N HIS A 62 -9.78 27.23 -6.11
CA HIS A 62 -10.21 25.86 -6.33
C HIS A 62 -10.50 25.20 -4.98
N LYS A 63 -11.78 25.11 -4.61
CA LYS A 63 -12.20 24.53 -3.32
C LYS A 63 -11.93 23.02 -3.21
N ASP A 64 -11.73 22.36 -4.34
CA ASP A 64 -11.50 20.93 -4.44
C ASP A 64 -10.31 20.65 -5.36
N HIS A 65 -9.31 19.94 -4.85
CA HIS A 65 -8.12 19.54 -5.59
C HIS A 65 -8.28 18.15 -6.23
N SER A 66 -9.46 17.52 -6.14
CA SER A 66 -9.68 16.19 -6.71
C SER A 66 -9.57 16.20 -8.24
N ALA A 67 -9.90 17.34 -8.85
CA ALA A 67 -9.86 17.56 -10.29
C ALA A 67 -8.52 18.09 -10.83
N ASP A 68 -7.59 18.49 -9.97
CA ASP A 68 -6.32 19.10 -10.41
C ASP A 68 -5.20 18.08 -10.67
N GLY A 69 -5.47 16.79 -10.46
CA GLY A 69 -4.51 15.70 -10.64
C GLY A 69 -3.38 15.71 -9.62
N SER A 70 -3.47 16.52 -8.56
CA SER A 70 -2.50 16.54 -7.45
C SER A 70 -2.39 15.17 -6.82
N ARG A 71 -1.16 14.81 -6.48
CA ARG A 71 -0.82 13.59 -5.75
C ARG A 71 -0.48 13.83 -4.30
N ASP A 72 -0.54 15.10 -3.92
CA ASP A 72 -0.08 15.58 -2.64
C ASP A 72 -1.24 16.14 -1.82
N ILE A 73 -1.08 16.04 -0.51
CA ILE A 73 -1.85 16.76 0.50
C ILE A 73 -1.14 18.09 0.73
N ARG A 74 -1.76 19.17 0.27
CA ARG A 74 -1.16 20.52 0.26
C ARG A 74 -1.36 21.25 1.59
N ILE A 75 -0.57 22.30 1.79
CA ILE A 75 -0.63 23.15 3.00
C ILE A 75 -2.02 23.73 3.26
N CYS A 76 -2.76 24.12 2.22
CA CYS A 76 -4.12 24.68 2.36
C CYS A 76 -5.10 23.68 3.00
N GLN A 77 -4.98 22.39 2.69
CA GLN A 77 -5.80 21.34 3.30
C GLN A 77 -5.47 21.21 4.79
N ILE A 78 -4.19 21.23 5.16
CA ILE A 78 -3.75 21.17 6.56
C ILE A 78 -4.17 22.41 7.36
N ARG A 79 -4.09 23.61 6.79
CA ARG A 79 -4.55 24.84 7.45
C ARG A 79 -6.04 24.87 7.67
N ARG A 80 -6.83 24.33 6.74
CA ARG A 80 -8.27 24.10 6.94
C ARG A 80 -8.50 23.17 8.14
N LEU A 81 -7.77 22.05 8.21
CA LEU A 81 -7.90 21.12 9.34
C LEU A 81 -7.57 21.79 10.66
N GLN A 82 -6.54 22.63 10.72
CA GLN A 82 -6.21 23.37 11.94
C GLN A 82 -7.37 24.23 12.44
N ARG A 83 -8.12 24.88 11.53
CA ARG A 83 -9.32 25.66 11.86
C ARG A 83 -10.50 24.79 12.31
N VAL A 84 -10.61 23.58 11.78
CA VAL A 84 -11.63 22.60 12.18
C VAL A 84 -11.30 22.03 13.56
N VAL A 85 -10.03 21.69 13.79
CA VAL A 85 -9.48 21.11 15.03
C VAL A 85 -9.53 22.10 16.20
N SER A 86 -9.46 23.41 15.94
CA SER A 86 -9.62 24.43 16.98
C SER A 86 -11.06 24.59 17.47
N ARG A 87 -12.05 23.96 16.81
CA ARG A 87 -13.46 24.00 17.22
C ARG A 87 -13.79 22.76 18.04
N THR A 88 -14.64 22.95 19.06
CA THR A 88 -15.19 21.86 19.87
C THR A 88 -15.88 20.81 18.98
N ALA A 89 -15.83 19.55 19.41
CA ALA A 89 -16.63 18.50 18.78
C ALA A 89 -18.13 18.82 18.92
N VAL A 90 -18.92 18.49 17.90
CA VAL A 90 -20.34 18.86 17.83
C VAL A 90 -21.21 17.82 18.53
N ASP A 91 -20.98 16.53 18.25
CA ASP A 91 -21.84 15.41 18.68
C ASP A 91 -21.03 14.25 19.29
N ALA A 92 -19.70 14.28 19.19
CA ALA A 92 -18.80 13.23 19.69
C ALA A 92 -17.92 13.68 20.87
N ARG A 93 -17.41 12.69 21.61
CA ARG A 93 -16.45 12.89 22.70
C ARG A 93 -15.08 13.38 22.19
N TYR A 94 -14.68 12.89 21.01
CA TYR A 94 -13.43 13.23 20.35
C TYR A 94 -13.67 13.61 18.89
N ARG A 95 -13.01 14.68 18.44
CA ARG A 95 -12.81 14.99 17.03
C ARG A 95 -11.63 14.16 16.52
N VAL A 96 -11.87 13.27 15.56
CA VAL A 96 -10.85 12.38 15.00
C VAL A 96 -10.52 12.81 13.58
N ILE A 97 -9.25 13.14 13.31
CA ILE A 97 -8.77 13.44 11.95
C ILE A 97 -7.89 12.30 11.48
N ILE A 98 -8.27 11.68 10.37
CA ILE A 98 -7.54 10.58 9.76
C ILE A 98 -6.87 11.11 8.49
N VAL A 99 -5.54 11.04 8.42
CA VAL A 99 -4.77 11.47 7.25
C VAL A 99 -4.25 10.24 6.53
N ASP A 100 -4.74 10.00 5.32
CA ASP A 100 -4.44 8.80 4.53
C ASP A 100 -4.37 9.12 3.01
N PRO A 101 -3.22 8.90 2.35
CA PRO A 101 -1.92 8.54 2.92
C PRO A 101 -1.17 9.76 3.48
N ALA A 102 -0.60 9.64 4.68
CA ALA A 102 0.24 10.67 5.30
C ALA A 102 1.57 10.88 4.57
N ASP A 103 2.05 9.88 3.82
CA ASP A 103 3.23 10.02 2.95
C ASP A 103 3.01 10.92 1.73
N ALA A 104 1.78 11.37 1.47
CA ALA A 104 1.48 12.36 0.43
C ALA A 104 1.56 13.81 0.94
N LEU A 105 1.92 14.07 2.20
CA LEU A 105 2.05 15.45 2.69
C LEU A 105 3.20 16.18 1.98
N THR A 106 2.92 17.35 1.41
CA THR A 106 4.00 18.22 0.92
C THR A 106 4.88 18.69 2.09
N ASN A 107 6.07 19.18 1.78
CA ASN A 107 6.99 19.71 2.79
C ASN A 107 6.37 20.85 3.61
N GLU A 108 5.64 21.74 2.94
CA GLU A 108 4.95 22.87 3.55
C GLU A 108 3.77 22.39 4.41
N ALA A 109 3.03 21.39 3.92
CA ALA A 109 1.92 20.78 4.64
C ALA A 109 2.38 20.10 5.94
N ALA A 110 3.44 19.29 5.85
CA ALA A 110 4.04 18.61 6.99
C ALA A 110 4.55 19.61 8.05
N ASN A 111 5.24 20.67 7.61
CA ASN A 111 5.72 21.73 8.49
C ASN A 111 4.58 22.47 9.18
N ALA A 112 3.53 22.83 8.44
CA ALA A 112 2.34 23.46 9.02
C ALA A 112 1.68 22.57 10.05
N PHE A 113 1.70 21.24 9.86
CA PHE A 113 1.04 20.29 10.74
C PHE A 113 1.74 20.10 12.10
N LEU A 114 3.03 20.46 12.20
CA LEU A 114 3.85 20.19 13.40
C LEU A 114 3.23 20.76 14.68
N LYS A 115 2.72 22.00 14.66
CA LYS A 115 2.11 22.63 15.83
C LYS A 115 0.92 21.82 16.36
N THR A 116 0.09 21.29 15.45
CA THR A 116 -1.08 20.49 15.82
C THR A 116 -0.69 19.10 16.34
N LEU A 117 0.44 18.55 15.87
CA LEU A 117 0.96 17.27 16.32
C LEU A 117 1.63 17.35 17.70
N GLU A 118 2.28 18.48 18.02
CA GLU A 118 2.92 18.71 19.32
C GLU A 118 1.91 18.93 20.44
N GLU A 119 0.91 19.77 20.19
CA GLU A 119 -0.07 20.21 21.19
C GLU A 119 -1.49 20.08 20.63
N PRO A 120 -1.99 18.84 20.36
CA PRO A 120 -3.38 18.66 19.97
C PRO A 120 -4.30 19.06 21.13
N SER A 121 -5.43 19.70 20.82
CA SER A 121 -6.46 19.99 21.82
C SER A 121 -6.89 18.70 22.55
N PRO A 122 -7.27 18.74 23.84
CA PRO A 122 -7.57 17.53 24.62
C PRO A 122 -8.65 16.60 24.04
N HIS A 123 -9.53 17.12 23.19
CA HIS A 123 -10.62 16.40 22.53
C HIS A 123 -10.31 16.05 21.07
N VAL A 124 -9.05 16.14 20.64
CA VAL A 124 -8.65 15.89 19.26
C VAL A 124 -7.72 14.68 19.20
N VAL A 125 -8.00 13.77 18.28
CA VAL A 125 -7.15 12.61 18.00
C VAL A 125 -6.74 12.63 16.53
N LEU A 126 -5.44 12.62 16.29
CA LEU A 126 -4.86 12.58 14.94
C LEU A 126 -4.37 11.17 14.62
N VAL A 127 -4.84 10.60 13.53
CA VAL A 127 -4.46 9.26 13.05
C VAL A 127 -3.83 9.39 11.68
N LEU A 128 -2.51 9.26 11.60
CA LEU A 128 -1.76 9.29 10.35
C LEU A 128 -1.54 7.86 9.86
N LEU A 129 -1.86 7.58 8.59
CA LEU A 129 -1.68 6.28 7.96
C LEU A 129 -0.58 6.39 6.92
N SER A 130 0.44 5.53 6.99
CA SER A 130 1.47 5.53 5.95
C SER A 130 1.90 4.13 5.53
N ALA A 131 1.95 3.93 4.21
CA ALA A 131 2.49 2.72 3.61
C ALA A 131 4.03 2.68 3.63
N ARG A 132 4.62 3.87 3.71
CA ARG A 132 6.03 4.17 3.46
C ARG A 132 6.52 5.14 4.53
N GLU A 133 6.67 4.61 5.74
CA GLU A 133 7.05 5.41 6.90
C GLU A 133 8.39 6.12 6.68
N GLU A 134 9.31 5.52 5.94
CA GLU A 134 10.62 6.05 5.59
C GLU A 134 10.57 7.33 4.74
N VAL A 135 9.51 7.53 3.96
CA VAL A 135 9.29 8.74 3.15
C VAL A 135 8.72 9.87 4.02
N LEU A 136 8.05 9.53 5.12
CA LEU A 136 7.49 10.52 6.02
C LEU A 136 8.60 11.26 6.79
N ARG A 137 8.48 12.58 6.87
CA ARG A 137 9.47 13.43 7.54
C ARG A 137 9.68 13.04 9.00
N GLU A 138 10.94 12.99 9.40
CA GLU A 138 11.34 12.67 10.78
C GLU A 138 10.69 13.60 11.82
N THR A 139 10.49 14.88 11.47
CA THR A 139 9.81 15.85 12.34
C THR A 139 8.35 15.47 12.63
N VAL A 140 7.64 14.86 11.68
CA VAL A 140 6.29 14.33 11.88
C VAL A 140 6.34 13.00 12.65
N ARG A 141 7.25 12.10 12.27
CA ARG A 141 7.39 10.76 12.88
C ARG A 141 7.73 10.84 14.37
N SER A 142 8.66 11.70 14.75
CA SER A 142 9.11 11.89 16.14
C SER A 142 8.00 12.37 17.10
N ARG A 143 6.96 13.03 16.57
CA ARG A 143 5.80 13.52 17.34
C ARG A 143 4.63 12.52 17.34
N CYS A 144 4.77 11.39 16.67
CA CYS A 144 3.74 10.38 16.57
C CYS A 144 4.08 9.15 17.42
N ARG A 145 3.10 8.61 18.16
CA ARG A 145 3.19 7.22 18.62
C ARG A 145 3.04 6.29 17.42
N ARG A 146 4.05 5.45 17.20
CA ARG A 146 4.07 4.45 16.13
C ARG A 146 3.32 3.19 16.53
N VAL A 147 2.40 2.76 15.69
CA VAL A 147 1.73 1.45 15.72
C VAL A 147 2.04 0.75 14.42
N ALA A 148 2.82 -0.33 14.51
CA ALA A 148 3.26 -1.09 13.35
C ALA A 148 2.21 -2.16 12.97
N PHE A 149 1.91 -2.23 11.68
CA PHE A 149 1.05 -3.23 11.08
C PHE A 149 1.92 -4.14 10.23
N PHE A 150 1.83 -5.44 10.51
CA PHE A 150 2.58 -6.48 9.81
C PHE A 150 1.63 -7.32 8.97
N GLY A 151 2.19 -8.09 8.04
CA GLY A 151 1.44 -9.09 7.29
C GLY A 151 0.82 -10.14 8.22
N VAL A 152 -0.43 -10.49 7.92
CA VAL A 152 -1.15 -11.55 8.63
C VAL A 152 -0.63 -12.92 8.17
N PRO A 153 -0.43 -13.91 9.06
CA PRO A 153 -0.02 -15.25 8.66
C PRO A 153 -0.96 -15.86 7.62
N ARG A 154 -0.40 -16.61 6.65
CA ARG A 154 -1.16 -17.21 5.54
C ARG A 154 -2.39 -17.99 6.02
N SER A 155 -2.23 -18.84 7.04
CA SER A 155 -3.32 -19.64 7.61
C SER A 155 -4.44 -18.78 8.19
N GLN A 156 -4.12 -17.64 8.80
CA GLN A 156 -5.13 -16.71 9.32
C GLN A 156 -5.84 -15.95 8.21
N VAL A 157 -5.14 -15.62 7.10
CA VAL A 157 -5.80 -15.02 5.92
C VAL A 157 -6.77 -16.01 5.30
N GLU A 158 -6.34 -17.26 5.09
CA GLU A 158 -7.18 -18.34 4.56
C GLU A 158 -8.43 -18.57 5.42
N GLN A 159 -8.24 -18.75 6.74
CA GLN A 159 -9.33 -18.92 7.69
C GLN A 159 -10.30 -17.74 7.64
N ALA A 160 -9.77 -16.50 7.63
CA ALA A 160 -10.61 -15.31 7.60
C ALA A 160 -11.44 -15.22 6.30
N LEU A 161 -10.85 -15.52 5.14
CA LEU A 161 -11.55 -15.55 3.84
C LEU A 161 -12.72 -16.53 3.86
N ARG A 162 -12.54 -17.71 4.43
CA ARG A 162 -13.58 -18.74 4.53
C ARG A 162 -14.68 -18.34 5.51
N GLU A 163 -14.32 -17.96 6.73
CA GLU A 163 -15.28 -17.74 7.81
C GLU A 163 -16.09 -16.45 7.64
N ARG A 164 -15.46 -15.40 7.09
CA ARG A 164 -16.08 -14.05 7.03
C ARG A 164 -16.55 -13.65 5.64
N TRP A 165 -15.96 -14.20 4.60
CA TRP A 165 -16.30 -13.90 3.21
C TRP A 165 -16.81 -15.10 2.41
N GLY A 166 -16.91 -16.29 3.02
CA GLY A 166 -17.52 -17.46 2.40
C GLY A 166 -16.73 -18.03 1.22
N ALA A 167 -15.43 -17.76 1.13
CA ALA A 167 -14.58 -18.30 0.07
C ALA A 167 -14.51 -19.84 0.17
N GLU A 168 -14.51 -20.52 -0.98
CA GLU A 168 -14.22 -21.96 -1.04
C GLU A 168 -12.77 -22.25 -0.61
N GLN A 169 -12.51 -23.46 -0.10
CA GLN A 169 -11.19 -23.83 0.44
C GLN A 169 -10.04 -23.57 -0.55
N ALA A 170 -10.18 -24.05 -1.79
CA ALA A 170 -9.14 -23.92 -2.81
C ALA A 170 -8.89 -22.44 -3.18
N GLU A 171 -9.94 -21.62 -3.27
CA GLU A 171 -9.82 -20.21 -3.58
C GLU A 171 -9.22 -19.41 -2.41
N ALA A 172 -9.60 -19.74 -1.18
CA ALA A 172 -9.02 -19.13 0.02
C ALA A 172 -7.53 -19.45 0.16
N GLU A 173 -7.12 -20.71 -0.05
CA GLU A 173 -5.72 -21.14 -0.02
C GLU A 173 -4.88 -20.42 -1.08
N ARG A 174 -5.45 -20.28 -2.30
CA ARG A 174 -4.85 -19.58 -3.43
C ARG A 174 -4.63 -18.11 -3.09
N LEU A 175 -5.70 -17.39 -2.73
CA LEU A 175 -5.64 -15.96 -2.45
C LEU A 175 -4.78 -15.64 -1.23
N ALA A 176 -4.80 -16.48 -0.19
CA ALA A 176 -3.95 -16.33 0.99
C ALA A 176 -2.46 -16.45 0.65
N GLY A 177 -2.09 -17.36 -0.26
CA GLY A 177 -0.73 -17.47 -0.79
C GLY A 177 -0.31 -16.19 -1.52
N LEU A 178 -1.15 -15.70 -2.43
CA LEU A 178 -0.87 -14.52 -3.24
C LEU A 178 -0.83 -13.20 -2.44
N ALA A 179 -1.62 -13.10 -1.36
CA ALA A 179 -1.77 -11.87 -0.60
C ALA A 179 -0.51 -11.41 0.13
N SER A 180 0.45 -12.29 0.39
CA SER A 180 1.65 -11.99 1.19
C SER A 180 1.30 -11.33 2.54
N GLY A 181 0.24 -11.83 3.19
CA GLY A 181 -0.28 -11.33 4.47
C GLY A 181 -1.10 -10.04 4.41
N ARG A 182 -1.42 -9.53 3.21
CA ARG A 182 -2.30 -8.37 3.02
C ARG A 182 -3.76 -8.84 2.91
N LEU A 183 -4.43 -9.02 4.05
CA LEU A 183 -5.82 -9.50 4.09
C LEU A 183 -6.78 -8.67 3.23
N GLY A 184 -6.65 -7.34 3.24
CA GLY A 184 -7.49 -6.46 2.42
C GLY A 184 -7.31 -6.67 0.91
N TRP A 185 -6.10 -7.07 0.48
CA TRP A 185 -5.85 -7.39 -0.92
C TRP A 185 -6.51 -8.73 -1.28
N ALA A 186 -6.43 -9.71 -0.38
CA ALA A 186 -7.05 -11.01 -0.57
C ALA A 186 -8.58 -10.89 -0.70
N VAL A 187 -9.20 -10.08 0.16
CA VAL A 187 -10.64 -9.78 0.11
C VAL A 187 -11.02 -9.06 -1.18
N ALA A 188 -10.22 -8.08 -1.61
CA ALA A 188 -10.47 -7.38 -2.88
C ALA A 188 -10.35 -8.34 -4.08
N ALA A 189 -9.34 -9.21 -4.10
CA ALA A 189 -9.13 -10.18 -5.17
C ALA A 189 -10.24 -11.27 -5.20
N LEU A 190 -10.83 -11.60 -4.05
CA LEU A 190 -12.01 -12.48 -3.98
C LEU A 190 -13.25 -11.84 -4.63
N GLN A 191 -13.36 -10.52 -4.55
CA GLN A 191 -14.54 -9.77 -5.03
C GLN A 191 -14.39 -9.25 -6.46
N ASP A 192 -13.16 -9.03 -6.92
CA ASP A 192 -12.83 -8.53 -8.25
C ASP A 192 -11.72 -9.34 -8.91
N GLU A 193 -12.14 -10.21 -9.84
CA GLU A 193 -11.24 -11.07 -10.63
C GLU A 193 -10.24 -10.28 -11.48
N ARG A 194 -10.52 -9.00 -11.79
CA ARG A 194 -9.61 -8.15 -12.58
C ARG A 194 -8.24 -8.03 -11.93
N LEU A 195 -8.17 -8.01 -10.60
CA LEU A 195 -6.90 -7.96 -9.87
C LEU A 195 -6.02 -9.18 -10.15
N LEU A 196 -6.65 -10.35 -10.32
CA LEU A 196 -5.95 -11.58 -10.67
C LEU A 196 -5.52 -11.58 -12.14
N ILE A 197 -6.39 -11.10 -13.05
CA ILE A 197 -6.07 -10.98 -14.48
C ILE A 197 -4.88 -10.02 -14.68
N GLU A 198 -4.88 -8.86 -14.02
CA GLU A 198 -3.78 -7.90 -14.08
C GLU A 198 -2.48 -8.46 -13.50
N ARG A 199 -2.59 -9.26 -12.43
CA ARG A 199 -1.45 -9.97 -11.86
C ARG A 199 -0.87 -10.98 -12.84
N GLU A 200 -1.69 -11.83 -13.45
CA GLU A 200 -1.24 -12.81 -14.45
C GLU A 200 -0.60 -12.12 -15.66
N ARG A 201 -1.21 -11.04 -16.15
CA ARG A 201 -0.60 -10.21 -17.20
C ARG A 201 0.78 -9.68 -16.80
N THR A 202 0.96 -9.30 -15.54
CA THR A 202 2.26 -8.85 -15.04
C THR A 202 3.27 -9.99 -15.02
N ILE A 203 2.85 -11.22 -14.71
CA ILE A 203 3.71 -12.41 -14.78
C ILE A 203 4.11 -12.73 -16.22
N ASP A 204 3.17 -12.67 -17.16
CA ASP A 204 3.49 -12.87 -18.58
C ASP A 204 4.51 -11.84 -19.08
N GLN A 205 4.41 -10.59 -18.59
CA GLN A 205 5.42 -9.55 -18.85
C GLN A 205 6.77 -9.86 -18.20
N ILE A 206 6.79 -10.38 -16.96
CA ILE A 206 8.02 -10.85 -16.31
C ILE A 206 8.70 -11.91 -17.17
N GLU A 207 7.96 -12.93 -17.61
CA GLU A 207 8.49 -14.00 -18.46
C GLU A 207 9.06 -13.45 -19.77
N SER A 208 8.34 -12.53 -20.43
CA SER A 208 8.81 -11.87 -21.65
C SER A 208 10.10 -11.07 -21.43
N VAL A 209 10.21 -10.32 -20.33
CA VAL A 209 11.39 -9.51 -19.98
C VAL A 209 12.61 -10.39 -19.62
N LEU A 210 12.38 -11.54 -19.00
CA LEU A 210 13.42 -12.48 -18.60
C LEU A 210 13.92 -13.36 -19.75
N GLY A 211 13.02 -13.76 -20.66
CA GLY A 211 13.34 -14.50 -21.88
C GLY A 211 13.83 -13.63 -23.04
N GLY A 212 13.53 -12.33 -23.01
CA GLY A 212 13.88 -11.36 -24.04
C GLY A 212 15.31 -10.80 -23.97
N GLY A 213 15.62 -9.94 -24.94
CA GLY A 213 16.89 -9.21 -25.00
C GLY A 213 16.86 -7.89 -24.21
N LEU A 214 17.96 -7.13 -24.27
CA LEU A 214 18.01 -5.79 -23.67
C LEU A 214 16.91 -4.87 -24.22
N SER A 215 16.57 -4.99 -25.52
CA SER A 215 15.49 -4.21 -26.14
C SER A 215 14.14 -4.43 -25.45
N ASP A 216 13.79 -5.67 -25.12
CA ASP A 216 12.51 -5.99 -24.45
C ASP A 216 12.49 -5.42 -23.02
N ARG A 217 13.62 -5.52 -22.32
CA ARG A 217 13.81 -4.93 -20.98
C ARG A 217 13.61 -3.42 -20.99
N PHE A 218 14.22 -2.72 -21.94
CA PHE A 218 14.09 -1.26 -22.07
C PHE A 218 12.67 -0.84 -22.47
N THR A 219 12.02 -1.56 -23.39
CA THR A 219 10.61 -1.32 -23.74
C THR A 219 9.70 -1.46 -22.52
N TYR A 220 9.90 -2.50 -21.72
CA TYR A 220 9.14 -2.69 -20.48
C TYR A 220 9.40 -1.56 -19.47
N ALA A 221 10.66 -1.21 -19.22
CA ALA A 221 11.03 -0.11 -18.33
C ALA A 221 10.42 1.23 -18.76
N ALA A 222 10.48 1.56 -20.06
CA ALA A 222 9.87 2.75 -20.61
C ALA A 222 8.34 2.77 -20.40
N SER A 223 7.67 1.62 -20.53
CA SER A 223 6.23 1.51 -20.30
C SER A 223 5.85 1.81 -18.84
N LEU A 224 6.61 1.29 -17.88
CA LEU A 224 6.40 1.56 -16.45
C LEU A 224 6.73 3.02 -16.11
N GLY A 225 7.85 3.54 -16.63
CA GLY A 225 8.27 4.92 -16.43
C GLY A 225 7.26 5.93 -16.97
N ALA A 226 6.70 5.70 -18.15
CA ALA A 226 5.66 6.56 -18.72
C ALA A 226 4.32 6.46 -17.97
N ARG A 227 4.01 5.31 -17.37
CA ARG A 227 2.77 5.10 -16.61
C ARG A 227 2.84 5.72 -15.22
N PHE A 228 3.98 5.71 -14.54
CA PHE A 228 4.10 6.14 -13.15
C PHE A 228 3.60 7.59 -12.90
N PRO A 229 3.93 8.61 -13.73
CA PRO A 229 3.38 9.97 -13.61
C PRO A 229 1.87 10.09 -13.84
N ARG A 230 1.18 9.03 -14.29
CA ARG A 230 -0.28 9.00 -14.50
C ARG A 230 -0.99 8.09 -13.50
N ASP A 231 -0.38 6.97 -13.16
CA ASP A 231 -0.96 5.91 -12.35
C ASP A 231 0.14 5.18 -11.54
N PRO A 232 0.59 5.76 -10.40
CA PRO A 232 1.62 5.18 -9.55
C PRO A 232 1.15 3.89 -8.88
N ALA A 233 -0.15 3.82 -8.55
CA ALA A 233 -0.75 2.69 -7.87
C ALA A 233 -0.56 1.41 -8.68
N THR A 234 -0.86 1.43 -9.98
CA THR A 234 -0.67 0.22 -10.80
C THR A 234 0.80 -0.12 -11.04
N VAL A 235 1.69 0.87 -11.16
CA VAL A 235 3.13 0.59 -11.28
C VAL A 235 3.66 -0.04 -9.99
N ARG A 236 3.26 0.47 -8.82
CA ARG A 236 3.60 -0.12 -7.52
C ARG A 236 3.04 -1.53 -7.37
N ALA A 237 1.80 -1.77 -7.79
CA ALA A 237 1.21 -3.10 -7.82
C ALA A 237 2.02 -4.06 -8.73
N SER A 238 2.47 -3.57 -9.88
CA SER A 238 3.34 -4.35 -10.78
C SER A 238 4.67 -4.72 -10.09
N LEU A 239 5.30 -3.78 -9.39
CA LEU A 239 6.55 -4.02 -8.65
C LEU A 239 6.35 -4.96 -7.44
N ASP A 240 5.17 -4.96 -6.81
CA ASP A 240 4.79 -5.96 -5.81
C ASP A 240 4.72 -7.36 -6.42
N VAL A 241 4.17 -7.51 -7.63
CA VAL A 241 4.13 -8.81 -8.34
C VAL A 241 5.54 -9.26 -8.72
N TRP A 242 6.39 -8.37 -9.23
CA TRP A 242 7.81 -8.65 -9.46
C TRP A 242 8.52 -9.15 -8.19
N SER A 243 8.30 -8.46 -7.07
CA SER A 243 8.90 -8.84 -5.78
C SER A 243 8.41 -10.20 -5.30
N GLY A 244 7.09 -10.45 -5.43
CA GLY A 244 6.48 -11.73 -5.07
C GLY A 244 7.00 -12.89 -5.93
N TRP A 245 7.10 -12.68 -7.24
CA TRP A 245 7.63 -13.69 -8.16
C TRP A 245 9.07 -14.07 -7.83
N TRP A 246 9.96 -13.08 -7.64
CA TRP A 246 11.36 -13.36 -7.33
C TRP A 246 11.58 -13.91 -5.91
N ARG A 247 10.68 -13.59 -4.96
CA ARG A 247 10.65 -14.26 -3.66
C ARG A 247 10.32 -15.75 -3.83
N ASP A 248 9.32 -16.08 -4.66
CA ASP A 248 8.96 -17.47 -4.92
C ASP A 248 10.11 -18.21 -5.63
N VAL A 249 10.78 -17.57 -6.59
CA VAL A 249 11.98 -18.13 -7.24
C VAL A 249 13.08 -18.38 -6.22
N LEU A 250 13.30 -17.46 -5.29
CA LEU A 250 14.31 -17.59 -4.23
C LEU A 250 14.04 -18.80 -3.32
N VAL A 251 12.83 -18.93 -2.78
CA VAL A 251 12.51 -20.04 -1.85
C VAL A 251 12.51 -21.38 -2.58
N THR A 252 12.09 -21.41 -3.84
CA THR A 252 12.15 -22.60 -4.69
C THR A 252 13.60 -23.01 -4.96
N ALA A 253 14.46 -22.06 -5.36
CA ALA A 253 15.88 -22.32 -5.59
C ALA A 253 16.63 -22.75 -4.32
N ALA A 254 16.10 -22.40 -3.14
CA ALA A 254 16.62 -22.82 -1.84
C ALA A 254 16.07 -24.19 -1.37
N GLY A 255 15.24 -24.87 -2.18
CA GLY A 255 14.62 -26.15 -1.83
C GLY A 255 13.49 -26.04 -0.81
N ARG A 256 12.84 -24.88 -0.72
CA ARG A 256 11.74 -24.56 0.20
C ARG A 256 10.48 -24.14 -0.55
N GLU A 257 10.12 -24.92 -1.58
CA GLU A 257 9.00 -24.62 -2.48
C GLU A 257 7.64 -24.58 -1.77
N GLU A 258 7.50 -25.22 -0.61
CA GLU A 258 6.29 -25.15 0.22
C GLU A 258 5.99 -23.73 0.74
N LEU A 259 6.99 -22.84 0.71
CA LEU A 259 6.87 -21.43 1.09
C LEU A 259 6.48 -20.52 -0.08
N ALA A 260 6.47 -21.03 -1.32
CA ALA A 260 6.10 -20.26 -2.50
C ALA A 260 4.59 -20.00 -2.52
N ALA A 261 4.20 -18.80 -2.93
CA ALA A 261 2.79 -18.47 -3.17
C ALA A 261 2.27 -19.20 -4.43
N GLY A 262 3.09 -19.26 -5.48
CA GLY A 262 3.17 -20.32 -6.51
C GLY A 262 1.92 -20.73 -7.27
N ALA A 263 0.77 -20.07 -7.08
CA ALA A 263 -0.49 -20.54 -7.64
C ALA A 263 -0.48 -20.48 -9.18
N GLY A 264 -0.55 -21.64 -9.83
CA GLY A 264 -0.83 -21.78 -11.26
C GLY A 264 0.35 -21.63 -12.23
N ARG A 265 1.60 -21.48 -11.76
CA ARG A 265 2.81 -21.31 -12.60
C ARG A 265 4.05 -22.05 -12.06
N LEU A 266 3.85 -23.23 -11.47
CA LEU A 266 4.94 -24.00 -10.84
C LEU A 266 6.06 -24.36 -11.83
N ASP A 267 5.72 -24.76 -13.06
CA ASP A 267 6.73 -25.12 -14.07
C ASP A 267 7.64 -23.93 -14.43
N THR A 268 7.06 -22.75 -14.66
CA THR A 268 7.82 -21.52 -14.90
C THR A 268 8.67 -21.17 -13.67
N LEU A 269 8.12 -21.33 -12.47
CA LEU A 269 8.82 -21.03 -11.23
C LEU A 269 10.06 -21.93 -11.06
N HIS A 270 9.90 -23.24 -11.28
CA HIS A 270 10.98 -24.23 -11.25
C HIS A 270 12.04 -23.96 -12.32
N SER A 271 11.60 -23.58 -13.53
CA SER A 271 12.51 -23.19 -14.62
C SER A 271 13.36 -21.99 -14.24
N HIS A 272 12.75 -20.92 -13.75
CA HIS A 272 13.48 -19.73 -13.27
C HIS A 272 14.38 -20.04 -12.08
N ALA A 273 13.92 -20.84 -11.11
CA ALA A 273 14.75 -21.26 -9.97
C ALA A 273 16.01 -22.01 -10.42
N SER A 274 15.86 -22.91 -11.40
CA SER A 274 16.97 -23.66 -11.99
C SER A 274 17.92 -22.77 -12.80
N GLN A 275 17.39 -21.78 -13.51
CA GLN A 275 18.16 -20.91 -14.39
C GLN A 275 18.95 -19.82 -13.65
N TYR A 276 18.36 -19.24 -12.60
CA TYR A 276 18.91 -18.06 -11.92
C TYR A 276 19.50 -18.38 -10.52
N GLY A 277 19.01 -19.45 -9.88
CA GLY A 277 19.43 -19.84 -8.54
C GLY A 277 19.15 -18.78 -7.45
N VAL A 278 19.66 -19.04 -6.26
CA VAL A 278 19.53 -18.13 -5.10
C VAL A 278 20.19 -16.77 -5.37
N GLY A 279 21.39 -16.77 -5.97
CA GLY A 279 22.14 -15.54 -6.26
C GLY A 279 21.39 -14.60 -7.21
N GLY A 280 20.87 -15.13 -8.33
CA GLY A 280 20.10 -14.34 -9.28
C GLY A 280 18.79 -13.83 -8.69
N ALA A 281 18.11 -14.63 -7.86
CA ALA A 281 16.89 -14.19 -7.19
C ALA A 281 17.13 -13.05 -6.19
N VAL A 282 18.20 -13.13 -5.39
CA VAL A 282 18.59 -12.03 -4.49
C VAL A 282 18.97 -10.77 -5.27
N GLN A 283 19.70 -10.91 -6.38
CA GLN A 283 20.03 -9.79 -7.27
C GLN A 283 18.75 -9.10 -7.78
N ALA A 284 17.79 -9.87 -8.28
CA ALA A 284 16.53 -9.33 -8.78
C ALA A 284 15.74 -8.58 -7.70
N LEU A 285 15.60 -9.18 -6.51
CA LEU A 285 14.90 -8.56 -5.37
C LEU A 285 15.54 -7.23 -4.97
N ARG A 286 16.87 -7.13 -4.98
CA ARG A 286 17.59 -5.88 -4.72
C ARG A 286 17.34 -4.85 -5.83
N ALA A 287 17.44 -5.26 -7.09
CA ALA A 287 17.18 -4.37 -8.23
C ALA A 287 15.76 -3.78 -8.17
N ILE A 288 14.76 -4.60 -7.82
CA ILE A 288 13.37 -4.15 -7.67
C ILE A 288 13.22 -3.19 -6.47
N ALA A 289 13.83 -3.51 -5.32
CA ALA A 289 13.80 -2.65 -4.14
C ALA A 289 14.46 -1.28 -4.41
N ASP A 290 15.59 -1.27 -5.12
CA ASP A 290 16.29 -0.05 -5.52
C ASP A 290 15.45 0.75 -6.54
N GLY A 291 14.85 0.07 -7.53
CA GLY A 291 13.93 0.69 -8.48
C GLY A 291 12.74 1.37 -7.81
N ARG A 292 12.12 0.72 -6.81
CA ARG A 292 11.05 1.31 -5.99
C ARG A 292 11.54 2.55 -5.25
N ARG A 293 12.67 2.46 -4.56
CA ARG A 293 13.23 3.59 -3.80
C ARG A 293 13.47 4.79 -4.71
N HIS A 294 14.09 4.59 -5.87
CA HIS A 294 14.34 5.66 -6.83
C HIS A 294 13.05 6.30 -7.37
N LEU A 295 11.97 5.53 -7.58
CA LEU A 295 10.67 6.08 -7.95
C LEU A 295 10.11 7.04 -6.89
N GLU A 296 10.36 6.77 -5.61
CA GLU A 296 9.85 7.60 -4.50
C GLU A 296 10.77 8.78 -4.16
N GLU A 297 12.07 8.68 -4.43
CA GLU A 297 13.08 9.72 -4.17
C GLU A 297 13.22 10.75 -5.30
N HIS A 298 12.20 10.90 -6.17
CA HIS A 298 12.13 11.90 -7.25
C HIS A 298 13.14 11.69 -8.39
N ALA A 299 13.64 10.46 -8.61
CA ALA A 299 14.35 10.14 -9.85
C ALA A 299 13.39 10.19 -11.04
N SER A 300 13.92 10.44 -12.26
CA SER A 300 13.14 10.23 -13.50
C SER A 300 12.56 8.81 -13.49
N PRO A 301 11.23 8.63 -13.53
CA PRO A 301 10.63 7.30 -13.40
C PRO A 301 11.12 6.33 -14.46
N THR A 302 11.37 6.81 -15.67
CA THR A 302 11.97 6.03 -16.75
C THR A 302 13.37 5.55 -16.38
N LEU A 303 14.26 6.45 -15.94
CA LEU A 303 15.63 6.06 -15.54
C LEU A 303 15.63 5.09 -14.35
N ALA A 304 14.72 5.25 -13.39
CA ALA A 304 14.59 4.34 -12.26
C ALA A 304 14.23 2.92 -12.72
N MET A 305 13.28 2.79 -13.67
CA MET A 305 12.89 1.50 -14.23
C MET A 305 13.95 0.91 -15.14
N GLU A 306 14.67 1.72 -15.92
CA GLU A 306 15.79 1.28 -16.76
C GLU A 306 16.93 0.72 -15.90
N ALA A 307 17.30 1.43 -14.83
CA ALA A 307 18.29 0.96 -13.87
C ALA A 307 17.85 -0.35 -13.20
N MET A 308 16.57 -0.50 -12.87
CA MET A 308 16.04 -1.75 -12.32
C MET A 308 16.23 -2.92 -13.31
N VAL A 309 15.79 -2.78 -14.57
CA VAL A 309 15.82 -3.89 -15.53
C VAL A 309 17.25 -4.25 -16.00
N LEU A 310 18.17 -3.28 -15.99
CA LEU A 310 19.60 -3.50 -16.25
C LEU A 310 20.26 -4.34 -15.16
N ASN A 311 19.83 -4.18 -13.91
CA ASN A 311 20.36 -4.91 -12.76
C ASN A 311 19.64 -6.25 -12.52
N LEU A 312 18.58 -6.58 -13.26
CA LEU A 312 17.97 -7.92 -13.21
C LEU A 312 18.96 -8.98 -13.73
N PRO A 313 18.98 -10.18 -13.14
CA PRO A 313 19.92 -11.23 -13.53
C PRO A 313 19.76 -11.59 -15.00
N LEU A 314 20.89 -11.89 -15.64
CA LEU A 314 20.92 -12.52 -16.95
C LEU A 314 20.86 -14.04 -16.74
N GLY A 315 20.06 -14.73 -17.55
CA GLY A 315 19.99 -16.18 -17.46
C GLY A 315 21.35 -16.80 -17.71
N ASN A 316 21.70 -17.86 -16.97
CA ASN A 316 22.79 -18.74 -17.39
C ASN A 316 22.37 -19.36 -18.72
N ARG A 317 22.76 -18.74 -19.84
CA ARG A 317 22.72 -19.40 -21.14
C ARG A 317 23.65 -20.61 -20.99
N ARG A 318 23.08 -21.81 -20.84
CA ARG A 318 23.84 -23.04 -21.05
C ARG A 318 24.58 -22.87 -22.39
N GLY A 319 25.90 -23.06 -22.35
CA GLY A 319 26.86 -22.53 -23.32
C GLY A 319 26.44 -22.71 -24.77
N GLY A 320 26.44 -21.60 -25.51
CA GLY A 320 26.68 -21.61 -26.94
C GLY A 320 28.18 -21.44 -27.14
N ALA A 321 28.87 -22.57 -27.31
CA ALA A 321 30.12 -22.65 -28.06
C ALA A 321 29.75 -22.99 -29.50
#